data_AF-W0JR41-F1
#
_entry.id   AF-W0JR41-F1
#
_cell.length_a   1.000
_cell.length_b   1.000
_cell.length_c   1.000
_cell.angle_alpha   90.00
_cell.angle_beta   90.00
_cell.angle_gamma   90.00
#
_symmetry.space_group_name_H-M   'P 1'
#
loop_
_entity.id
_entity.type
_entity.pdbx_description
1 polymer ?
#
loop_
_entity_poly.entity_id
_entity_poly.type
_entity_poly.pdbx_seq_one_letter_code
_entity_poly.pdbx_strand_id
1 'polypeptide(L)' 'MGTFSLTQTELQILRVLFVVLVFVGIAGRALSGGTLLESVVGGGVIGGLTFIPLALIYFVYLFGTRRSVS' A
#
# COMPACT_ATOMS: atom_id res chain seq x y z
N MET A 1 -4.46 -21.78 14.31
CA MET A 1 -4.51 -20.55 13.49
C MET A 1 -3.16 -19.86 13.60
N GLY A 2 -2.27 -20.05 12.63
CA GLY A 2 -0.98 -19.38 12.62
C GLY A 2 -1.18 -17.91 12.26
N THR A 3 -1.18 -17.02 13.24
CA THR A 3 -1.12 -15.58 12.99
C THR A 3 0.18 -15.31 12.26
N PHE A 4 0.07 -14.85 11.01
CA PHE A 4 1.22 -14.35 10.26
C PHE A 4 1.69 -13.06 10.93
N SER A 5 2.48 -13.20 11.99
CA SER A 5 2.93 -12.07 12.78
C SER A 5 3.89 -11.26 11.93
N LEU A 6 3.45 -10.06 11.53
CA LEU A 6 4.33 -9.05 10.99
C LEU A 6 5.16 -8.48 12.14
N THR A 7 6.44 -8.27 11.90
CA THR A 7 7.26 -7.46 12.81
C THR A 7 6.76 -6.01 12.77
N GLN A 8 7.06 -5.24 13.82
CA GLN A 8 6.69 -3.83 13.87
C GLN A 8 7.24 -3.06 12.65
N THR A 9 8.44 -3.40 12.20
CA THR A 9 9.08 -2.81 11.02
C THR A 9 8.34 -3.16 9.73
N GLU A 10 7.98 -4.43 9.51
CA GLU A 10 7.22 -4.86 8.32
C GLU A 10 5.85 -4.17 8.26
N LEU A 11 5.19 -4.01 9.41
CA LEU A 11 3.92 -3.29 9.48
C LEU A 11 4.09 -1.79 9.18
N GLN A 12 5.15 -1.16 9.68
CA GLN A 12 5.46 0.23 9.36
C GLN A 12 5.75 0.42 7.88
N ILE A 13 6.50 -0.50 7.25
CA ILE A 13 6.76 -0.46 5.80
C ILE A 13 5.44 -0.50 5.03
N LEU A 14 4.55 -1.45 5.34
CA LEU A 14 3.25 -1.56 4.68
C LEU A 14 2.39 -0.30 4.86
N ARG A 15 2.40 0.30 6.05
CA ARG A 15 1.68 1.56 6.33
C ARG A 15 2.23 2.71 5.51
N VAL A 16 3.54 2.93 5.52
CA VAL A 16 4.18 4.01 4.75
C VAL A 16 3.91 3.83 3.27
N LEU A 17 4.04 2.60 2.77
CA LEU A 17 3.79 2.28 1.37
C LEU A 17 2.35 2.61 0.97
N PHE A 18 1.36 2.20 1.77
CA PHE A 18 -0.04 2.53 1.53
C PHE A 18 -0.28 4.04 1.51
N VAL A 19 0.19 4.75 2.54
CA VAL A 19 0.01 6.20 2.67
C VAL A 19 0.63 6.94 1.49
N VAL A 20 1.86 6.60 1.11
CA VAL A 20 2.56 7.24 -0.02
C VAL A 20 1.77 7.05 -1.32
N LEU A 21 1.31 5.83 -1.62
CA LEU A 21 0.53 5.57 -2.83
C LEU A 21 -0.80 6.33 -2.86
N VAL A 22 -1.49 6.41 -1.72
CA VAL A 22 -2.71 7.20 -1.59
C VAL A 22 -2.42 8.68 -1.84
N PHE A 23 -1.38 9.25 -1.23
CA PHE A 23 -1.00 10.65 -1.45
C PHE A 23 -0.61 10.92 -2.90
N VAL A 24 0.11 10.00 -3.55
CA VAL A 24 0.46 10.10 -4.97
C VAL A 24 -0.79 10.07 -5.84
N GLY A 25 -1.76 9.19 -5.54
CA GLY A 25 -3.03 9.13 -6.26
C GLY A 25 -3.85 10.42 -6.12
N ILE A 26 -3.94 10.95 -4.90
CA ILE A 26 -4.62 12.22 -4.60
C ILE A 26 -3.93 13.38 -5.31
N ALA A 27 -2.60 13.50 -5.21
CA ALA A 27 -1.84 14.55 -5.86
C ALA A 27 -1.98 14.47 -7.39
N GLY A 28 -1.87 13.26 -7.97
CA GLY A 28 -2.05 13.04 -9.40
C GLY A 28 -3.43 13.48 -9.90
N ARG A 29 -4.48 13.21 -9.13
CA ARG A 29 -5.83 13.68 -9.47
C ARG A 29 -6.04 15.17 -9.21
N ALA A 30 -5.49 15.73 -8.15
CA ALA A 30 -5.53 17.17 -7.90
C ALA A 30 -4.89 17.96 -9.06
N LEU A 31 -3.79 17.47 -9.61
CA LEU A 31 -3.11 18.07 -10.77
C LEU A 31 -3.94 18.00 -12.07
N SER A 32 -4.95 17.13 -12.14
CA SER A 32 -5.83 17.02 -13.30
C SER A 32 -6.96 18.07 -13.35
N GLY A 33 -7.05 18.96 -12.35
CA GLY A 33 -8.00 20.08 -12.33
C GLY A 33 -9.43 19.71 -11.91
N GLY A 34 -9.63 18.51 -11.34
CA GLY A 34 -10.91 18.08 -10.78
C GLY A 34 -11.26 18.77 -9.46
N THR A 35 -12.48 18.51 -8.98
CA THR A 35 -12.91 19.04 -7.66
C THR A 35 -12.10 18.42 -6.52
N LEU A 36 -12.10 19.07 -5.35
CA LEU A 36 -11.44 18.58 -4.14
C LEU A 36 -11.94 17.18 -3.75
N LEU A 37 -13.25 16.94 -3.87
CA LEU A 37 -13.86 15.65 -3.58
C LEU A 37 -13.39 14.56 -4.56
N GLU A 38 -13.39 14.84 -5.86
CA GLU A 38 -12.90 13.90 -6.87
C GLU A 38 -11.41 13.58 -6.70
N SER A 39 -10.64 14.59 -6.28
CA SER A 39 -9.20 14.43 -6.05
C SER A 39 -8.91 13.52 -4.86
N VAL A 40 -9.62 13.74 -3.75
CA VAL A 40 -9.44 12.94 -2.52
C VAL A 40 -10.03 11.54 -2.69
N VAL A 41 -11.28 11.43 -3.14
CA VAL A 41 -11.96 10.14 -3.29
C VAL A 41 -11.39 9.35 -4.46
N GLY A 42 -11.34 9.95 -5.65
CA GLY A 42 -10.84 9.29 -6.85
C GLY A 42 -9.35 8.96 -6.74
N GLY A 43 -8.54 9.92 -6.30
CA GLY A 43 -7.11 9.70 -6.09
C GLY A 43 -6.82 8.70 -4.96
N GLY A 44 -7.59 8.75 -3.87
CA GLY A 44 -7.47 7.80 -2.76
C GLY A 44 -7.84 6.38 -3.16
N VAL A 45 -8.91 6.19 -3.96
CA VAL A 45 -9.29 4.88 -4.49
C VAL A 45 -8.21 4.34 -5.43
N ILE A 46 -7.70 5.15 -6.36
CA ILE A 46 -6.64 4.74 -7.28
C ILE A 46 -5.38 4.34 -6.51
N GLY A 47 -4.90 5.18 -5.59
CA GLY A 47 -3.73 4.91 -4.77
C GLY A 47 -3.91 3.72 -3.81
N GLY A 48 -5.11 3.53 -3.27
CA GLY A 48 -5.44 2.38 -2.42
C GLY A 48 -5.48 1.06 -3.19
N LEU A 49 -6.02 1.07 -4.42
CA LEU A 49 -6.06 -0.13 -5.26
C LEU A 49 -4.68 -0.52 -5.78
N THR A 50 -3.80 0.44 -6.10
CA THR A 50 -2.42 0.16 -6.52
C THR A 50 -1.57 -0.43 -5.39
N PHE A 51 -1.92 -0.19 -4.13
CA PHE A 51 -1.26 -0.84 -2.99
C PHE A 51 -1.48 -2.35 -2.94
N ILE A 52 -2.64 -2.86 -3.37
CA ILE A 52 -2.99 -4.29 -3.28
C ILE A 52 -1.94 -5.21 -3.96
N PRO A 53 -1.57 -5.01 -5.24
CA PRO A 53 -0.56 -5.86 -5.88
C PRO A 53 0.82 -5.72 -5.22
N LEU A 54 1.19 -4.52 -4.77
CA LEU A 54 2.47 -4.28 -4.08
C LEU A 54 2.54 -5.00 -2.73
N ALA A 55 1.46 -4.91 -1.95
CA ALA A 55 1.34 -5.63 -0.68
C ALA A 55 1.42 -7.14 -0.90
N LEU A 56 0.76 -7.65 -1.94
CA LEU A 56 0.79 -9.07 -2.28
C LEU A 56 2.21 -9.55 -2.64
N ILE A 57 2.95 -8.79 -3.46
CA ILE A 57 4.37 -9.08 -3.76
C ILE A 57 5.19 -9.08 -2.48
N TYR A 58 4.99 -8.10 -1.58
CA TYR A 58 5.72 -8.02 -0.32
C TYR A 58 5.41 -9.21 0.60
N PHE A 59 4.16 -9.65 0.67
CA PHE A 59 3.81 -10.86 1.41
C PHE A 59 4.49 -12.09 0.80
N VAL A 60 4.45 -12.28 -0.53
CA VAL A 60 5.13 -13.40 -1.19
C VAL A 60 6.63 -13.41 -0.86
N TYR A 61 7.27 -12.23 -0.89
CA TYR A 61 8.67 -12.08 -0.48
C TYR A 61 8.89 -12.51 0.98
N LEU A 62 8.10 -12.00 1.92
CA LEU A 62 8.21 -12.37 3.34
C LEU A 62 8.00 -13.86 3.58
N PHE A 63 7.03 -14.48 2.90
CA PHE A 63 6.80 -15.92 2.96
C PHE A 63 8.01 -16.72 2.46
N GLY A 64 8.63 -16.29 1.36
CA GLY A 64 9.84 -16.90 0.81
C GLY A 64 11.03 -16.80 1.76
N THR A 65 11.28 -15.60 2.30
CA THR A 65 12.38 -15.36 3.25
C THR A 65 12.23 -16.22 4.51
N ARG A 66 11.03 -16.30 5.09
CA ARG A 66 10.78 -17.11 6.30
C ARG A 66 10.94 -18.61 6.06
N ARG A 67 10.65 -19.11 4.85
CA ARG A 67 10.91 -20.50 4.46
C ARG A 67 12.39 -20.81 4.26
N SER A 68 13.20 -19.84 3.83
CA SER A 68 14.63 -20.04 3.58
C SER A 68 15.49 -20.05 4.85
N VAL A 69 14.96 -19.56 5.98
CA VAL A 69 15.67 -19.48 7.27
C VAL A 69 15.27 -20.64 8.21
N SER A 70 14.23 -21.40 7.85
CA SER A 70 13.81 -22.64 8.54
C SER A 70 14.53 -23.85 7.97
#